data_AF-A0A948Q7J1-F1
#
_entry.id   AF-A0A948Q7J1-F1
#
_cell.length_a   1.000
_cell.length_b   1.000
_cell.length_c   1.000
_cell.angle_alpha   90.00
_cell.angle_beta   90.00
_cell.angle_gamma   90.00
#
_symmetry.space_group_name_H-M   'P 1'
#
loop_
_entity.id
_entity.type
_entity.pdbx_description
1 polymer ?
#
loop_
_entity_poly.entity_id
_entity_poly.type
_entity_poly.pdbx_seq_one_letter_code
_entity_poly.pdbx_strand_id
1 'polypeptide(L)'
;MSKDLFGETRPDDPLEPATSAARASLPDPGSPLADRMRPTTLDEMVGQQDILGPGRPLRLLIEGGSLPSLLLWGPPGCGKTTVARLVASYADAQFLEFSAVAVGSKELKGVMEQARKLKRATGTRTILFLDEIHRF
;
A
#
# COMPACT_ATOMS: atom_id res chain seq x y z
N MET A 1 20.71 45.98 -2.93
CA MET A 1 21.98 45.27 -3.12
C MET A 1 21.68 43.78 -3.13
N SER A 2 22.19 43.12 -4.16
CA SER A 2 21.69 41.89 -4.75
C SER A 2 21.74 40.68 -3.82
N LYS A 3 20.69 39.85 -3.88
CA LYS A 3 20.76 38.43 -3.53
C LYS A 3 21.65 37.77 -4.56
N ASP A 4 22.75 37.16 -4.14
CA ASP A 4 23.50 36.28 -5.03
C ASP A 4 22.69 35.01 -5.27
N LEU A 5 22.59 34.70 -6.57
CA LEU A 5 21.53 33.93 -7.22
C LEU A 5 21.95 32.47 -7.49
N PHE A 6 23.14 32.05 -7.05
CA PHE A 6 23.63 30.67 -7.22
C PHE A 6 24.53 30.29 -6.03
N GLY A 7 23.96 29.59 -5.05
CA GLY A 7 24.71 28.93 -3.98
C GLY A 7 24.89 27.46 -4.34
N GLU A 8 26.04 27.13 -4.93
CA GLU A 8 26.48 25.76 -5.15
C GLU A 8 26.47 25.00 -3.81
N THR A 9 25.75 23.88 -3.76
CA THR A 9 25.85 22.89 -2.68
C THR A 9 27.28 22.38 -2.61
N ARG A 10 27.91 22.49 -1.45
CA ARG A 10 29.26 21.96 -1.19
C ARG A 10 29.23 20.42 -1.35
N PRO A 11 30.25 19.81 -1.96
CA PRO A 11 30.27 18.36 -2.22
C PRO A 11 30.45 17.46 -0.98
N ASP A 12 30.37 18.01 0.25
CA ASP A 12 30.57 17.28 1.50
C ASP A 12 29.45 17.51 2.55
N ASP A 13 28.25 17.95 2.14
CA ASP A 13 27.11 17.88 3.06
C ASP A 13 26.77 16.40 3.33
N PRO A 14 26.73 15.93 4.59
CA PRO A 14 26.37 14.57 4.90
C PRO A 14 25.00 14.24 4.31
N LEU A 15 24.91 13.14 3.56
CA LEU A 15 23.64 12.62 3.06
C LEU A 15 22.71 12.37 4.27
N GLU A 16 21.77 13.30 4.47
CA GLU A 16 20.59 13.10 5.32
C GLU A 16 20.03 11.70 5.03
N PRO A 17 19.83 10.84 6.05
CA PRO A 17 19.37 9.48 5.82
C PRO A 17 17.96 9.56 5.22
N ALA A 18 17.87 9.20 3.93
CA ALA A 18 16.62 9.06 3.20
C ALA A 18 15.79 7.92 3.80
N THR A 19 15.10 8.21 4.90
CA THR A 19 13.96 7.41 5.33
C THR A 19 12.87 7.66 4.31
N SER A 20 12.78 6.78 3.31
CA SER A 20 11.70 6.75 2.34
C SER A 20 10.41 6.31 3.04
N ALA A 21 9.87 7.18 3.88
CA ALA A 21 8.46 7.14 4.22
C ALA A 21 7.69 7.31 2.91
N ALA A 22 6.86 6.32 2.59
CA ALA A 22 5.97 6.32 1.44
C ALA A 22 5.38 7.73 1.25
N ARG A 23 5.57 8.33 0.07
CA ARG A 23 4.86 9.55 -0.32
C ARG A 23 3.37 9.21 -0.40
N ALA A 24 2.69 9.24 0.75
CA ALA A 24 1.25 9.27 0.80
C ALA A 24 0.83 10.55 0.09
N SER A 25 0.23 10.41 -1.10
CA SER A 25 -0.46 11.52 -1.76
C SER A 25 -1.46 12.09 -0.75
N LEU A 26 -1.41 13.40 -0.50
CA LEU A 26 -2.38 14.05 0.37
C LEU A 26 -3.80 13.66 -0.09
N PRO A 27 -4.70 13.26 0.82
CA PRO A 27 -6.03 12.82 0.43
C PRO A 27 -6.72 13.93 -0.37
N ASP A 28 -7.26 13.58 -1.54
CA ASP A 28 -8.00 14.54 -2.36
C ASP A 28 -9.16 15.14 -1.54
N PRO A 29 -9.22 16.47 -1.36
CA PRO A 29 -10.34 17.11 -0.67
C PRO A 29 -11.71 16.73 -1.25
N GLY A 30 -11.78 16.37 -2.53
CA GLY A 30 -12.99 15.90 -3.21
C GLY A 30 -13.37 14.44 -2.93
N SER A 31 -12.48 13.62 -2.37
CA SER A 31 -12.74 12.20 -2.08
C SER A 31 -13.71 12.02 -0.89
N PRO A 32 -14.43 10.88 -0.77
CA PRO A 32 -15.28 10.61 0.39
C PRO A 32 -14.49 10.63 1.71
N LEU A 33 -15.13 11.08 2.81
CA LEU A 33 -14.48 11.13 4.13
C LEU A 33 -13.91 9.76 4.55
N ALA A 34 -14.64 8.68 4.26
CA ALA A 34 -14.21 7.32 4.58
C ALA A 34 -12.85 6.97 3.96
N ASP A 35 -12.54 7.47 2.76
CA ASP A 35 -11.26 7.22 2.10
C ASP A 35 -10.14 8.08 2.70
N ARG A 36 -10.45 9.34 3.04
CA ARG A 36 -9.49 10.24 3.69
C ARG A 36 -9.13 9.83 5.12
N MET A 37 -10.03 9.17 5.82
CA MET A 37 -9.84 8.74 7.21
C MET A 37 -9.23 7.34 7.32
N ARG A 38 -8.84 6.70 6.21
CA ARG A 38 -8.23 5.36 6.27
C ARG A 38 -6.89 5.44 7.02
N PRO A 39 -6.65 4.55 8.00
CA PRO A 39 -5.35 4.36 8.63
C PRO A 39 -4.21 4.26 7.62
N THR A 40 -3.11 4.95 7.91
CA THR A 40 -1.87 4.94 7.11
C THR A 40 -0.79 4.06 7.72
N THR A 41 -0.97 3.67 8.99
CA THR A 41 -0.09 2.76 9.73
C THR A 41 -0.89 1.65 10.41
N LEU A 42 -0.23 0.55 10.79
CA LEU A 42 -0.88 -0.52 11.56
C LEU A 42 -1.33 -0.06 12.96
N ASP A 43 -0.65 0.95 13.55
CA ASP A 43 -0.96 1.44 14.88
C ASP A 43 -2.24 2.30 14.91
N GLU A 44 -2.62 2.90 13.78
CA GLU A 44 -3.88 3.62 13.60
C GLU A 44 -5.09 2.69 13.43
N MET A 45 -4.89 1.37 13.30
CA MET A 45 -5.98 0.41 13.14
C MET A 45 -6.75 0.21 14.46
N VAL A 46 -8.04 0.54 14.42
CA VAL A 46 -8.96 0.37 15.55
C VAL A 46 -9.60 -1.02 15.53
N GLY A 47 -9.62 -1.69 16.68
CA GLY A 47 -10.41 -2.93 16.91
C GLY A 47 -9.79 -4.24 16.42
N GLN A 48 -8.61 -4.22 15.79
CA GLN A 48 -7.96 -5.42 15.23
C GLN A 48 -6.71 -5.89 16.03
N GLN A 49 -6.61 -5.51 17.30
CA GLN A 49 -5.39 -5.70 18.11
C GLN A 49 -5.02 -7.17 18.37
N ASP A 50 -5.99 -8.09 18.36
CA ASP A 50 -5.72 -9.51 18.54
C ASP A 50 -4.94 -10.14 17.38
N ILE A 51 -5.01 -9.53 16.19
CA ILE A 51 -4.39 -10.04 14.96
C ILE A 51 -3.29 -9.10 14.47
N LEU A 52 -3.47 -7.79 14.63
CA LEU A 52 -2.56 -6.73 14.17
C LEU A 52 -1.86 -5.98 15.31
N GLY A 53 -2.02 -6.41 16.56
CA GLY A 53 -1.28 -5.85 17.69
C GLY A 53 0.22 -6.14 17.60
N PRO A 54 1.06 -5.40 18.35
CA PRO A 54 2.51 -5.63 18.39
C PRO A 54 2.87 -7.08 18.69
N GLY A 55 3.84 -7.64 17.95
CA GLY A 55 4.30 -9.02 18.12
C GLY A 55 3.35 -10.10 17.60
N ARG A 56 2.19 -9.74 17.04
CA ARG A 56 1.28 -10.73 16.44
C ARG A 56 1.84 -11.26 15.11
N PRO A 57 1.64 -12.55 14.79
CA PRO A 57 2.22 -13.15 13.58
C PRO A 57 1.87 -12.41 12.28
N LEU A 58 0.62 -11.98 12.12
CA LEU A 58 0.21 -11.26 10.91
C LEU A 58 0.91 -9.90 10.83
N ARG A 59 1.00 -9.15 11.94
CA ARG A 59 1.74 -7.88 11.98
C ARG A 59 3.20 -8.06 11.60
N LEU A 60 3.88 -9.06 12.15
CA LEU A 60 5.28 -9.36 11.82
C LEU A 60 5.48 -9.67 10.34
N LEU A 61 4.55 -10.41 9.72
CA LEU A 61 4.58 -10.68 8.28
C LEU A 61 4.36 -9.40 7.45
N ILE A 62 3.43 -8.53 7.88
CA ILE A 62 3.16 -7.25 7.22
C ILE A 62 4.39 -6.36 7.28
N GLU A 63 4.95 -6.16 8.48
CA GLU A 63 6.14 -5.34 8.71
C GLU A 63 7.38 -5.90 8.00
N GLY A 64 7.46 -7.22 7.84
CA GLY A 64 8.51 -7.89 7.05
C GLY A 64 8.38 -7.67 5.54
N GLY A 65 7.31 -7.03 5.05
CA GLY A 65 7.13 -6.66 3.63
C GLY A 65 7.03 -7.85 2.66
N SER A 66 6.74 -9.05 3.18
CA SER A 66 6.62 -10.28 2.40
C SER A 66 5.51 -11.14 2.99
N LEU A 67 4.34 -11.11 2.35
CA LEU A 67 3.20 -11.93 2.74
C LEU A 67 2.81 -12.91 1.63
N PRO A 68 2.35 -14.12 2.01
CA PRO A 68 1.69 -15.01 1.06
C PRO A 68 0.36 -14.39 0.59
N SER A 69 -0.32 -15.06 -0.34
CA SER A 69 -1.71 -14.73 -0.68
C SER A 69 -2.59 -14.78 0.57
N LEU A 70 -3.40 -13.74 0.79
CA LEU A 70 -4.27 -13.61 1.96
C LEU A 70 -5.74 -13.60 1.55
N LEU A 71 -6.57 -14.23 2.38
CA LEU A 71 -8.02 -14.04 2.36
C LEU A 71 -8.41 -13.27 3.62
N LEU A 72 -8.92 -12.05 3.44
CA LEU A 72 -9.43 -11.23 4.53
C LEU A 72 -10.94 -11.48 4.67
N TRP A 73 -11.36 -12.07 5.78
CA TRP A 73 -12.77 -12.38 6.06
C TRP A 73 -13.29 -11.56 7.24
N GLY A 74 -14.50 -11.05 7.10
CA GLY A 74 -15.17 -10.29 8.15
C GLY A 74 -16.31 -9.43 7.61
N PRO A 75 -17.16 -8.90 8.51
CA PRO A 75 -18.28 -8.05 8.14
C PRO A 75 -17.87 -6.80 7.33
N PRO A 76 -18.82 -6.11 6.67
CA PRO A 76 -18.55 -4.82 6.05
C PRO A 76 -18.06 -3.81 7.10
N GLY A 77 -17.11 -2.96 6.73
CA GLY A 77 -16.56 -1.93 7.64
C GLY A 77 -15.44 -2.38 8.57
N CYS A 78 -15.06 -3.66 8.62
CA CYS A 78 -13.97 -4.14 9.50
C CYS A 78 -12.54 -3.78 9.06
N GLY A 79 -12.38 -2.96 8.01
CA GLY A 79 -11.07 -2.49 7.55
C GLY A 79 -10.30 -3.42 6.61
N LYS A 80 -10.95 -4.40 5.96
CA LYS A 80 -10.29 -5.34 5.02
C LYS A 80 -9.48 -4.62 3.94
N THR A 81 -10.12 -3.69 3.24
CA THR A 81 -9.47 -2.89 2.18
C THR A 81 -8.35 -2.01 2.73
N THR A 82 -8.50 -1.48 3.94
CA THR A 82 -7.45 -0.72 4.63
C THR A 82 -6.24 -1.61 4.92
N VAL A 83 -6.44 -2.80 5.49
CA VAL A 83 -5.35 -3.76 5.76
C VAL A 83 -4.63 -4.14 4.47
N ALA A 84 -5.35 -4.39 3.38
CA ALA A 84 -4.73 -4.70 2.10
C ALA A 84 -3.85 -3.55 1.55
N ARG A 85 -4.27 -2.30 1.75
CA ARG A 85 -3.49 -1.11 1.38
C ARG A 85 -2.25 -0.94 2.25
N LEU A 86 -2.39 -1.17 3.56
CA LEU A 86 -1.24 -1.17 4.48
C LEU A 86 -0.24 -2.25 4.06
N VAL A 87 -0.69 -3.48 3.82
CA VAL A 87 0.16 -4.58 3.31
C VAL A 87 0.98 -4.15 2.09
N ALA A 88 0.39 -3.47 1.12
CA ALA A 88 1.11 -2.97 -0.06
C ALA A 88 2.10 -1.85 0.26
N SER A 89 1.75 -0.94 1.16
CA SER A 89 2.63 0.12 1.65
C SER A 89 3.88 -0.46 2.33
N TYR A 90 3.71 -1.39 3.27
CA TYR A 90 4.83 -2.02 3.98
C TYR A 90 5.67 -2.94 3.06
N ALA A 91 5.07 -3.53 2.02
CA ALA A 91 5.79 -4.34 1.04
C ALA A 91 6.49 -3.52 -0.06
N ASP A 92 6.38 -2.19 -0.05
CA ASP A 92 6.82 -1.29 -1.13
C ASP A 92 6.37 -1.82 -2.50
N ALA A 93 5.07 -2.07 -2.61
CA ALA A 93 4.45 -2.70 -3.77
C ALA A 93 3.36 -1.80 -4.36
N GLN A 94 3.24 -1.84 -5.69
CA GLN A 94 2.11 -1.25 -6.38
C GLN A 94 0.81 -1.94 -5.94
N PHE A 95 -0.18 -1.18 -5.52
CA PHE A 95 -1.49 -1.68 -5.14
C PHE A 95 -2.49 -1.53 -6.29
N LEU A 96 -3.09 -2.64 -6.72
CA LEU A 96 -4.19 -2.66 -7.69
C LEU A 96 -5.44 -3.24 -7.03
N GLU A 97 -6.51 -2.45 -6.98
CA GLU A 97 -7.79 -2.83 -6.38
C GLU A 97 -8.85 -3.05 -7.46
N PHE A 98 -9.51 -4.20 -7.41
CA PHE A 98 -10.63 -4.54 -8.28
C PHE A 98 -11.81 -5.07 -7.46
N SER A 99 -13.03 -4.76 -7.91
CA SER A 99 -14.21 -5.48 -7.46
C SER A 99 -14.34 -6.77 -8.27
N ALA A 100 -14.41 -7.92 -7.59
CA ALA A 100 -14.56 -9.21 -8.24
C ALA A 100 -15.88 -9.31 -9.02
N VAL A 101 -16.93 -8.57 -8.62
CA VAL A 101 -18.22 -8.54 -9.31
C VAL A 101 -18.12 -7.88 -10.69
N ALA A 102 -17.24 -6.89 -10.83
CA ALA A 102 -17.12 -6.09 -12.05
C ALA A 102 -16.08 -6.62 -13.04
N VAL A 103 -15.17 -7.50 -12.62
CA VAL A 103 -14.02 -7.95 -13.42
C VAL A 103 -14.21 -9.36 -13.96
N GLY A 104 -13.94 -9.56 -15.25
CA GLY A 104 -13.92 -10.88 -15.87
C GLY A 104 -12.59 -11.63 -15.68
N SER A 105 -12.63 -12.96 -15.69
CA SER A 105 -11.43 -13.81 -15.52
C SER A 105 -10.33 -13.56 -16.57
N LYS A 106 -10.71 -13.16 -17.80
CA LYS A 106 -9.76 -12.82 -18.87
C LYS A 106 -9.01 -11.51 -18.58
N GLU A 107 -9.72 -10.51 -18.09
CA GLU A 107 -9.15 -9.20 -17.74
C GLU A 107 -8.16 -9.35 -16.59
N LEU A 108 -8.52 -10.13 -15.57
CA LEU A 108 -7.65 -10.42 -14.44
C LEU A 108 -6.33 -11.07 -14.87
N LYS A 109 -6.38 -12.04 -15.79
CA LYS A 109 -5.18 -12.67 -16.36
C LYS A 109 -4.28 -11.64 -17.05
N GLY A 110 -4.86 -10.71 -17.81
CA GLY A 110 -4.13 -9.63 -18.45
C GLY A 110 -3.40 -8.72 -17.45
N VAL A 111 -4.09 -8.32 -16.37
CA VAL A 111 -3.49 -7.53 -15.29
C VAL A 111 -2.34 -8.28 -14.61
N MET A 112 -2.52 -9.57 -14.33
CA MET A 112 -1.46 -10.40 -13.74
C MET A 112 -0.24 -10.53 -14.66
N GLU A 113 -0.44 -10.66 -15.98
CA GLU A 113 0.66 -10.67 -16.95
C GLU A 113 1.41 -9.35 -16.99
N GLN A 114 0.69 -8.22 -16.95
CA GLN A 114 1.30 -6.90 -16.93
C GLN A 114 2.09 -6.66 -15.64
N ALA A 115 1.56 -7.04 -14.49
CA ALA A 115 2.27 -6.99 -13.21
C ALA A 115 3.57 -7.84 -13.24
N ARG A 116 3.52 -9.04 -13.83
CA ARG A 116 4.73 -9.89 -14.00
C ARG A 116 5.76 -9.24 -14.92
N LYS A 117 5.34 -8.59 -16.01
CA LYS A 117 6.23 -7.84 -16.91
C LYS A 117 6.89 -6.68 -16.18
N LEU A 118 6.11 -5.90 -15.43
CA LEU A 118 6.63 -4.78 -14.63
C LEU A 118 7.66 -5.25 -13.62
N LYS A 119 7.35 -6.29 -12.82
CA LYS A 119 8.29 -6.86 -11.86
C LYS A 119 9.62 -7.28 -12.49
N ARG A 120 9.60 -7.89 -13.69
CA ARG A 120 10.83 -8.28 -14.40
C ARG A 120 11.62 -7.07 -14.91
N ALA A 121 10.94 -6.01 -15.33
CA ALA A 121 11.58 -4.84 -15.92
C ALA A 121 12.13 -3.87 -14.86
N THR A 122 11.41 -3.66 -13.76
CA THR A 122 11.71 -2.60 -12.76
C THR A 122 11.98 -3.15 -11.36
N GLY A 123 11.77 -4.45 -11.12
CA GLY A 123 11.81 -5.03 -9.77
C GLY A 123 10.58 -4.72 -8.91
N THR A 124 9.69 -3.83 -9.37
CA THR A 124 8.52 -3.38 -8.60
C THR A 124 7.54 -4.53 -8.38
N ARG A 125 7.20 -4.79 -7.12
CA ARG A 125 6.21 -5.79 -6.73
C ARG A 125 4.80 -5.21 -6.93
N THR A 126 3.83 -6.08 -7.19
CA THR A 126 2.42 -5.70 -7.31
C THR A 126 1.58 -6.56 -6.39
N ILE A 127 0.71 -5.92 -5.61
CA ILE A 127 -0.35 -6.56 -4.84
C ILE A 127 -1.68 -6.31 -5.54
N LEU A 128 -2.33 -7.41 -5.90
CA LEU A 128 -3.64 -7.43 -6.52
C LEU A 128 -4.67 -7.74 -5.42
N PHE A 129 -5.54 -6.78 -5.13
CA PHE A 129 -6.62 -6.92 -4.18
C PHE A 129 -7.95 -7.09 -4.91
N LEU A 130 -8.69 -8.14 -4.54
CA LEU A 130 -10.00 -8.46 -5.08
C LEU A 130 -11.03 -8.34 -3.95
N ASP A 131 -11.87 -7.30 -4.01
CA ASP A 131 -12.99 -7.18 -3.08
C ASP A 131 -14.19 -8.00 -3.54
N GLU A 132 -15.01 -8.45 -2.60
CA GLU A 132 -16.20 -9.27 -2.84
C GLU A 132 -15.94 -10.59 -3.60
N ILE A 133 -14.77 -11.21 -3.43
CA ILE A 133 -14.40 -12.47 -4.12
C ILE A 133 -15.40 -13.63 -3.93
N HIS A 134 -16.22 -13.57 -2.88
CA HIS A 134 -17.29 -14.54 -2.62
C HIS A 134 -18.44 -14.46 -3.64
N ARG A 135 -18.51 -13.40 -4.47
CA ARG A 135 -19.50 -13.20 -5.53
C ARG A 135 -19.00 -13.60 -6.92
N PHE A 136 -17.73 -13.97 -7.02
CA PHE A 136 -17.10 -14.39 -8.28
C PHE A 136 -17.50 -15.81 -8.68
#